data_AF-J9DBK5-F1
#
_entry.id   AF-J9DBK5-F1
#
_cell.length_a   1.000
_cell.length_b   1.000
_cell.length_c   1.000
_cell.angle_alpha   90.00
_cell.angle_beta   90.00
_cell.angle_gamma   90.00
#
_symmetry.space_group_name_H-M   'P 1'
#
loop_
_entity.id
_entity.type
_entity.pdbx_description
1 polymer ?
#
loop_
_entity_poly.entity_id
_entity_poly.type
_entity_poly.pdbx_seq_one_letter_code
_entity_poly.pdbx_strand_id
1 'polypeptide(L)'
;MKTRELIKKVEIGEIELLEAFKKAKNHIEFIDIFLKRNPMKANLIFEKFYDQISNESKVIMFKVSRRTLDDINFHKMLVDYYITRNEDLFLNLIQICKCPEYILHKLANYYNQFEKLTQKFDDFIFKALFIYYKYHELSEFDSLLFLEGITKRIHSTENHIYLKGEILSKFFLKIDITTDEEKENEFMEDQYKMFDSNINKKDSNEEIEIDKLNIKSQIEECNENRKQNNYKENKNIQENSIFKKTRNINSFKSVSGINDGEATDKIENKNESFPFDCSLEAEVKKINHLKPYSVQQCLKALENPKNKDNLETTLKLIPNILNKTSKRVLERYSCKLFYSILNISEEYLKKSRKPRNSVLVLLAKLDFNNISNFCINNLFENRLCLASKILIIQIISEITMHLDINDIVFLFDIFKAAFYNNKEKTYNNLFYSYISVLISTFIHRFKFHERRKNKALKLLSISQKKISNENSSTK
;
A
#
# COMPACT_ATOMS: atom_id res chain seq x y z
N MET A 1 -3.56 60.10 -16.41
CA MET A 1 -4.19 58.96 -17.11
C MET A 1 -4.41 57.85 -16.10
N LYS A 2 -5.62 57.29 -15.99
CA LYS A 2 -5.90 56.24 -15.00
C LYS A 2 -5.25 54.93 -15.45
N THR A 3 -4.70 54.14 -14.53
CA THR A 3 -4.01 52.85 -14.82
C THR A 3 -4.83 51.95 -15.75
N ARG A 4 -6.16 51.92 -15.58
CA ARG A 4 -7.10 51.16 -16.43
C ARG A 4 -7.18 51.66 -17.87
N GLU A 5 -7.04 52.96 -18.11
CA GLU A 5 -7.03 53.53 -19.46
C GLU A 5 -5.72 53.17 -20.18
N LEU A 6 -4.58 53.24 -19.48
CA LEU A 6 -3.29 52.82 -20.04
C LEU A 6 -3.31 51.34 -20.44
N ILE A 7 -3.88 50.48 -19.60
CA ILE A 7 -4.00 49.05 -19.91
C ILE A 7 -4.89 48.82 -21.13
N LYS A 8 -6.03 49.51 -21.24
CA LYS A 8 -6.88 49.41 -22.44
C LYS A 8 -6.12 49.80 -23.72
N LYS A 9 -5.30 50.85 -23.66
CA LYS A 9 -4.48 51.27 -24.81
C LYS A 9 -3.45 50.21 -25.21
N VAL A 10 -2.86 49.51 -24.24
CA VAL A 10 -1.98 48.36 -24.53
C VAL A 10 -2.76 47.20 -25.14
N GLU A 11 -3.95 46.89 -24.61
CA GLU A 11 -4.79 45.78 -25.08
C GLU A 11 -5.24 45.94 -26.55
N ILE A 12 -5.52 47.18 -26.97
CA ILE A 12 -5.92 47.50 -28.36
C ILE A 12 -4.74 47.84 -29.27
N GLY A 13 -3.51 47.74 -28.78
CA GLY A 13 -2.29 48.00 -29.57
C GLY A 13 -2.01 49.47 -29.87
N GLU A 14 -2.70 50.42 -29.22
CA GLU A 14 -2.43 51.86 -29.39
C GLU A 14 -1.06 52.27 -28.82
N ILE A 15 -0.56 51.55 -27.81
CA ILE A 15 0.70 51.85 -27.13
C ILE A 15 1.39 50.53 -26.77
N GLU A 16 2.71 50.45 -26.96
CA GLU A 16 3.49 49.28 -26.52
C GLU A 16 3.48 49.13 -24.99
N LEU A 17 3.53 47.88 -24.49
CA LEU A 17 3.53 47.59 -23.06
C LEU A 17 4.65 48.34 -22.30
N LEU A 18 5.84 48.41 -22.89
CA LEU A 18 7.00 49.10 -22.33
C LEU A 18 6.78 50.62 -22.23
N GLU A 19 6.12 51.20 -23.22
CA GLU A 19 5.81 52.63 -23.26
C GLU A 19 4.68 52.97 -22.28
N ALA A 20 3.64 52.14 -22.20
CA ALA A 20 2.57 52.30 -21.22
C ALA A 20 3.07 52.12 -19.79
N PHE A 21 4.01 51.21 -19.57
CA PHE A 21 4.67 51.01 -18.28
C PHE A 21 5.40 52.28 -17.84
N LYS A 22 6.20 52.90 -18.71
CA LYS A 22 6.89 54.17 -18.42
C LYS A 22 5.94 55.34 -18.13
N LYS A 23 4.72 55.31 -18.67
CA LYS A 23 3.68 56.33 -18.46
C LYS A 23 2.83 56.08 -17.22
N ALA A 24 2.93 54.91 -16.58
CA ALA A 24 2.13 54.58 -15.40
C ALA A 24 2.69 55.27 -14.16
N LYS A 25 1.82 55.91 -13.36
CA LYS A 25 2.22 56.53 -12.09
C LYS A 25 2.63 55.50 -11.02
N ASN A 26 1.99 54.33 -11.06
CA ASN A 26 2.28 53.21 -10.18
C ASN A 26 2.54 51.97 -11.04
N HIS A 27 3.82 51.68 -11.23
CA HIS A 27 4.32 50.57 -12.06
C HIS A 27 3.83 49.21 -11.55
N ILE A 28 3.80 49.03 -10.23
CA ILE A 28 3.40 47.78 -9.59
C ILE A 28 1.90 47.54 -9.80
N GLU A 29 1.08 48.54 -9.50
CA GLU A 29 -0.38 48.46 -9.69
C GLU A 29 -0.74 48.26 -11.17
N PHE A 30 -0.01 48.91 -12.08
CA PHE A 30 -0.18 48.71 -13.52
C PHE A 30 0.05 47.26 -13.91
N ILE A 31 1.18 46.66 -13.49
CA ILE A 31 1.50 45.27 -13.78
C ILE A 31 0.48 44.32 -13.16
N ASP A 32 0.08 44.56 -11.90
CA ASP A 32 -0.89 43.72 -11.18
C ASP A 32 -2.22 43.66 -11.94
N ILE A 33 -2.75 44.82 -12.35
CA ILE A 33 -4.00 44.89 -13.12
C ILE A 33 -3.79 44.33 -14.54
N PHE A 34 -2.64 44.60 -15.17
CA PHE A 34 -2.34 44.12 -16.51
C PHE A 34 -2.28 42.59 -16.58
N LEU A 35 -1.57 41.94 -15.64
CA LEU A 35 -1.48 40.48 -15.56
C LEU A 35 -2.83 39.83 -15.29
N LYS A 36 -3.65 40.43 -14.42
CA LYS A 36 -5.03 39.97 -14.15
C LYS A 36 -5.92 40.00 -15.38
N ARG A 37 -5.69 40.94 -16.31
CA ARG A 37 -6.45 41.06 -17.57
C ARG A 37 -5.83 40.29 -18.74
N ASN A 38 -4.51 40.14 -18.75
CA ASN A 38 -3.74 39.57 -19.86
C ASN A 38 -2.81 38.44 -19.37
N PRO A 39 -3.35 37.34 -18.81
CA PRO A 39 -2.56 36.29 -18.19
C PRO A 39 -1.54 35.67 -19.15
N MET A 40 -1.86 35.57 -20.45
CA MET A 40 -0.97 35.01 -21.49
C MET A 40 0.36 35.78 -21.67
N LYS A 41 0.46 37.00 -21.16
CA LYS A 41 1.68 37.82 -21.22
C LYS A 41 2.58 37.68 -19.98
N ALA A 42 2.25 36.77 -19.06
CA ALA A 42 2.97 36.56 -17.80
C ALA A 42 4.48 36.32 -17.96
N ASN A 43 4.90 35.58 -18.98
CA ASN A 43 6.31 35.24 -19.21
C ASN A 43 7.21 36.48 -19.35
N LEU A 44 6.69 37.54 -19.97
CA LEU A 44 7.43 38.78 -20.22
C LEU A 44 7.69 39.58 -18.94
N ILE A 45 6.97 39.26 -17.87
CA ILE A 45 6.93 40.02 -16.62
C ILE A 45 7.51 39.20 -15.46
N PHE A 46 7.75 37.89 -15.67
CA PHE A 46 8.10 36.90 -14.65
C PHE A 46 9.23 37.34 -13.72
N GLU A 47 10.44 37.48 -14.24
CA GLU A 47 11.63 37.72 -13.44
C GLU A 47 11.75 39.18 -13.00
N LYS A 48 11.24 40.12 -13.81
CA LYS A 48 11.52 41.55 -13.60
C LYS A 48 10.72 42.18 -12.45
N PHE A 49 9.55 41.64 -12.14
CA PHE A 49 8.61 42.28 -11.22
C PHE A 49 8.07 41.36 -10.12
N TYR A 50 8.54 40.12 -10.08
CA TYR A 50 8.07 39.11 -9.13
C TYR A 50 8.03 39.60 -7.67
N ASP A 51 9.08 40.26 -7.19
CA ASP A 51 9.15 40.67 -5.78
C ASP A 51 8.19 41.79 -5.41
N GLN A 52 7.73 42.55 -6.40
CA GLN A 52 7.04 43.83 -6.19
C GLN A 52 5.52 43.73 -6.29
N ILE A 53 4.99 42.64 -6.86
CA ILE A 53 3.57 42.46 -7.16
C ILE A 53 2.83 41.64 -6.10
N SER A 54 1.50 41.65 -6.16
CA SER A 54 0.67 40.88 -5.22
C SER A 54 0.83 39.37 -5.41
N ASN A 55 0.59 38.61 -4.33
CA ASN A 55 0.62 37.14 -4.35
C ASN A 55 -0.33 36.55 -5.40
N GLU A 56 -1.49 37.18 -5.64
CA GLU A 56 -2.44 36.77 -6.67
C GLU A 56 -1.83 36.82 -8.07
N SER A 57 -1.10 37.90 -8.39
CA SER A 57 -0.42 38.04 -9.67
C SER A 57 0.78 37.10 -9.79
N LYS A 58 1.53 36.84 -8.70
CA LYS A 58 2.60 35.83 -8.65
C LYS A 58 2.06 34.43 -8.99
N VAL A 59 0.85 34.10 -8.52
CA VAL A 59 0.19 32.83 -8.84
C VAL A 59 -0.23 32.75 -10.31
N ILE A 60 -0.85 33.81 -10.87
CA ILE A 60 -1.20 33.88 -12.30
C ILE A 60 0.05 33.65 -13.15
N MET A 61 1.14 34.29 -12.75
CA MET A 61 2.43 34.17 -13.40
C MET A 61 2.93 32.74 -13.40
N PHE A 62 2.96 32.07 -12.24
CA PHE A 62 3.34 30.66 -12.18
C PHE A 62 2.41 29.75 -13.00
N LYS A 63 1.11 29.99 -12.95
CA LYS A 63 0.09 29.17 -13.65
C LYS A 63 0.29 29.17 -15.16
N VAL A 64 0.67 30.32 -15.72
CA VAL A 64 0.90 30.52 -17.16
C VAL A 64 2.33 30.17 -17.56
N SER A 65 3.33 30.62 -16.79
CA SER A 65 4.74 30.45 -17.16
C SER A 65 5.30 29.08 -16.86
N ARG A 66 4.74 28.40 -15.84
CA ARG A 66 5.28 27.18 -15.22
C ARG A 66 6.74 27.32 -14.78
N ARG A 67 7.25 28.55 -14.68
CA ARG A 67 8.61 28.83 -14.20
C ARG A 67 8.60 28.88 -12.68
N THR A 68 9.50 28.15 -12.07
CA THR A 68 9.78 28.22 -10.64
C THR A 68 10.91 29.21 -10.39
N LEU A 69 10.77 30.04 -9.36
CA LEU A 69 11.87 30.84 -8.85
C LEU A 69 12.63 30.07 -7.78
N ASP A 70 13.90 30.42 -7.60
CA ASP A 70 14.71 29.91 -6.49
C ASP A 70 14.44 30.69 -5.20
N ASP A 71 13.17 30.71 -4.78
CA ASP A 71 12.72 31.41 -3.58
C ASP A 71 11.81 30.48 -2.76
N ILE A 72 12.29 30.01 -1.61
CA ILE A 72 11.53 29.10 -0.73
C ILE A 72 10.20 29.74 -0.29
N ASN A 73 10.16 31.06 -0.06
CA ASN A 73 8.94 31.73 0.38
C ASN A 73 7.89 31.75 -0.75
N PHE A 74 8.33 31.86 -2.00
CA PHE A 74 7.47 31.69 -3.16
C PHE A 74 6.81 30.32 -3.17
N HIS A 75 7.61 29.26 -3.01
CA HIS A 75 7.12 27.88 -3.03
C HIS A 75 6.12 27.63 -1.90
N LYS A 76 6.40 28.10 -0.68
CA LYS A 76 5.45 28.04 0.45
C LYS A 76 4.14 28.76 0.15
N MET A 77 4.21 29.95 -0.45
CA MET A 77 3.03 30.71 -0.86
C MET A 77 2.21 29.96 -1.93
N LEU A 78 2.85 29.36 -2.93
CA LEU A 78 2.18 28.54 -3.95
C LEU A 78 1.52 27.30 -3.33
N VAL A 79 2.20 26.63 -2.41
CA VAL A 79 1.66 25.48 -1.65
C VAL A 79 0.38 25.88 -0.94
N ASP A 80 0.42 26.96 -0.14
CA ASP A 80 -0.74 27.45 0.60
C ASP A 80 -1.89 27.85 -0.33
N TYR A 81 -1.58 28.51 -1.44
CA TYR A 81 -2.58 28.93 -2.41
C TYR A 81 -3.30 27.75 -3.07
N TYR A 82 -2.55 26.76 -3.57
CA TYR A 82 -3.11 25.68 -4.37
C TYR A 82 -3.73 24.56 -3.52
N ILE A 83 -3.16 24.27 -2.35
CA ILE A 83 -3.73 23.24 -1.45
C ILE A 83 -5.10 23.70 -0.92
N THR A 84 -5.24 24.96 -0.51
CA THR A 84 -6.51 25.48 0.05
C THR A 84 -7.63 25.55 -0.99
N ARG A 85 -7.28 25.65 -2.28
CA ARG A 85 -8.22 25.72 -3.39
C ARG A 85 -8.50 24.38 -4.06
N ASN A 86 -7.86 23.29 -3.64
CA ASN A 86 -8.00 21.98 -4.28
C ASN A 86 -7.73 22.06 -5.80
N GLU A 87 -6.65 22.75 -6.19
CA GLU A 87 -6.25 22.85 -7.60
C GLU A 87 -5.27 21.72 -7.96
N ASP A 88 -5.52 21.03 -9.09
CA ASP A 88 -4.66 19.96 -9.59
C ASP A 88 -3.20 20.40 -9.82
N LEU A 89 -2.99 21.70 -10.06
CA LEU A 89 -1.67 22.33 -10.13
C LEU A 89 -0.81 22.04 -8.89
N PHE A 90 -1.43 21.85 -7.73
CA PHE A 90 -0.75 21.46 -6.50
C PHE A 90 0.00 20.13 -6.66
N LEU A 91 -0.59 19.17 -7.39
CA LEU A 91 0.01 17.85 -7.58
C LEU A 91 1.31 17.93 -8.38
N ASN A 92 1.37 18.83 -9.37
CA ASN A 92 2.61 19.13 -10.10
C ASN A 92 3.61 19.89 -9.23
N LEU A 93 3.11 20.79 -8.37
CA LEU A 93 3.94 21.54 -7.45
C LEU A 93 4.71 20.61 -6.50
N ILE A 94 4.11 19.51 -6.05
CA ILE A 94 4.79 18.52 -5.19
C ILE A 94 6.11 18.06 -5.81
N GLN A 95 6.17 17.87 -7.13
CA GLN A 95 7.35 17.35 -7.82
C GLN A 95 8.49 18.37 -7.91
N ILE A 96 8.15 19.65 -8.09
CA ILE A 96 9.11 20.72 -8.42
C ILE A 96 9.38 21.68 -7.26
N CYS A 97 8.70 21.49 -6.13
CA CYS A 97 8.80 22.36 -4.97
C CYS A 97 10.14 22.20 -4.27
N LYS A 98 10.77 23.33 -3.91
CA LYS A 98 12.04 23.35 -3.17
C LYS A 98 11.90 23.22 -1.65
N CYS A 99 10.68 23.07 -1.13
CA CYS A 99 10.41 22.87 0.30
C CYS A 99 9.49 21.67 0.55
N PRO A 100 9.95 20.45 0.28
CA PRO A 100 9.15 19.24 0.44
C PRO A 100 8.70 19.01 1.87
N GLU A 101 9.48 19.38 2.89
CA GLU A 101 9.08 19.22 4.30
C GLU A 101 7.87 20.10 4.64
N TYR A 102 7.80 21.30 4.04
CA TYR A 102 6.66 22.20 4.23
C TYR A 102 5.37 21.62 3.65
N ILE A 103 5.47 21.01 2.45
CA ILE A 103 4.35 20.29 1.83
C ILE A 103 3.90 19.15 2.74
N LEU A 104 4.84 18.36 3.24
CA LEU A 104 4.55 17.22 4.10
C LEU A 104 3.78 17.65 5.35
N HIS A 105 4.24 18.69 6.04
CA HIS A 105 3.55 19.23 7.21
C HIS A 105 2.14 19.73 6.89
N LYS A 106 1.94 20.38 5.74
CA LYS A 106 0.61 20.83 5.30
C LYS A 106 -0.30 19.63 5.03
N LEU A 107 0.18 18.64 4.29
CA LEU A 107 -0.56 17.41 4.00
C LEU A 107 -0.91 16.66 5.28
N ALA A 108 0.04 16.50 6.21
CA ALA A 108 -0.20 15.86 7.51
C ALA A 108 -1.27 16.60 8.32
N ASN A 109 -1.21 17.93 8.37
CA ASN A 109 -2.20 18.73 9.08
C ASN A 109 -3.61 18.54 8.52
N TYR A 110 -3.78 18.60 7.20
CA TYR A 110 -5.10 18.33 6.59
C TYR A 110 -5.54 16.89 6.80
N TYR A 111 -4.64 15.93 6.62
CA TYR A 111 -4.92 14.52 6.77
C TYR A 111 -5.38 14.14 8.19
N ASN A 112 -4.77 14.73 9.22
CA ASN A 112 -5.13 14.51 10.62
C ASN A 112 -6.47 15.18 11.01
N GLN A 113 -6.94 16.14 10.22
CA GLN A 113 -8.18 16.88 10.41
C GLN A 113 -9.27 16.50 9.41
N PHE A 114 -9.21 15.28 8.84
CA PHE A 114 -10.11 14.84 7.77
C PHE A 114 -11.61 14.96 8.10
N GLU A 115 -11.98 14.83 9.37
CA GLU A 115 -13.36 14.98 9.85
C GLU A 115 -13.97 16.36 9.54
N LYS A 116 -13.13 17.38 9.32
CA LYS A 116 -13.55 18.74 8.96
C LYS A 116 -13.56 18.99 7.45
N LEU A 117 -13.10 18.03 6.65
CA LEU A 117 -12.93 18.18 5.22
C LEU A 117 -14.16 17.61 4.50
N THR A 118 -14.44 18.16 3.31
CA THR A 118 -15.37 17.51 2.39
C THR A 118 -14.72 16.25 1.83
N GLN A 119 -15.51 15.23 1.48
CA GLN A 119 -15.00 13.99 0.90
C GLN A 119 -14.09 14.26 -0.32
N LYS A 120 -14.51 15.14 -1.24
CA LYS A 120 -13.72 15.54 -2.41
C LYS A 120 -12.35 16.13 -2.03
N PHE A 121 -12.30 16.93 -0.97
CA PHE A 121 -11.04 17.52 -0.52
C PHE A 121 -10.16 16.49 0.20
N ASP A 122 -10.77 15.58 0.96
CA ASP A 122 -10.08 14.45 1.57
C ASP A 122 -9.47 13.49 0.53
N ASP A 123 -10.20 13.20 -0.55
CA ASP A 123 -9.69 12.43 -1.70
C ASP A 123 -8.48 13.12 -2.34
N PHE A 124 -8.54 14.44 -2.52
CA PHE A 124 -7.42 15.23 -3.04
C PHE A 124 -6.19 15.18 -2.13
N ILE A 125 -6.35 15.35 -0.82
CA ILE A 125 -5.25 15.27 0.15
C ILE A 125 -4.63 13.86 0.14
N PHE A 126 -5.48 12.83 0.10
CA PHE A 126 -5.02 11.45 -0.02
C PHE A 126 -4.20 11.24 -1.30
N LYS A 127 -4.70 11.70 -2.46
CA LYS A 127 -3.98 11.66 -3.74
C LYS A 127 -2.64 12.39 -3.68
N ALA A 128 -2.60 13.57 -3.07
CA ALA A 128 -1.40 14.37 -2.91
C ALA A 128 -0.33 13.65 -2.06
N LEU A 129 -0.73 12.88 -1.05
CA LEU A 129 0.19 12.07 -0.23
C LEU A 129 0.89 10.96 -1.03
N PHE A 130 0.19 10.30 -1.97
CA PHE A 130 0.83 9.31 -2.85
C PHE A 130 1.83 9.95 -3.79
N ILE A 131 1.48 11.10 -4.35
CA ILE A 131 2.41 11.83 -5.23
C ILE A 131 3.62 12.27 -4.41
N TYR A 132 3.42 12.77 -3.19
CA TYR A 132 4.53 13.09 -2.31
C TYR A 132 5.46 11.90 -2.09
N TYR A 133 4.91 10.75 -1.71
CA TYR A 133 5.68 9.52 -1.49
C TYR A 133 6.42 9.02 -2.74
N LYS A 134 5.88 9.25 -3.93
CA LYS A 134 6.51 8.86 -5.20
C LYS A 134 7.78 9.67 -5.50
N TYR A 135 7.81 10.95 -5.13
CA TYR A 135 8.87 11.88 -5.51
C TYR A 135 9.82 12.24 -4.37
N HIS A 136 9.42 11.99 -3.12
CA HIS A 136 10.18 12.35 -1.93
C HIS A 136 10.31 11.17 -0.99
N GLU A 137 11.50 11.00 -0.41
CA GLU A 137 11.73 10.01 0.63
C GLU A 137 11.14 10.48 1.96
N LEU A 138 10.50 9.58 2.69
CA LEU A 138 9.99 9.83 4.04
C LEU A 138 10.93 9.22 5.06
N SER A 139 11.35 10.01 6.05
CA SER A 139 12.00 9.45 7.23
C SER A 139 10.99 8.74 8.15
N GLU A 140 11.52 7.97 9.11
CA GLU A 140 10.67 7.35 10.15
C GLU A 140 9.95 8.41 11.00
N PHE A 141 10.60 9.56 11.26
CA PHE A 141 10.01 10.67 12.02
C PHE A 141 8.89 11.38 11.24
N ASP A 142 9.08 11.55 9.94
CA ASP A 142 8.07 12.13 9.04
C ASP A 142 6.78 11.30 9.02
N SER A 143 6.94 9.97 9.07
CA SER A 143 5.82 9.03 9.09
C SER A 143 4.97 9.16 10.36
N LEU A 144 5.58 9.57 11.49
CA LEU A 144 4.86 9.80 12.74
C LEU A 144 3.88 10.98 12.66
N LEU A 145 4.10 11.94 11.76
CA LEU A 145 3.19 13.08 11.56
C LEU A 145 1.78 12.63 11.15
N PHE A 146 1.64 11.44 10.58
CA PHE A 146 0.37 10.88 10.10
C PHE A 146 -0.30 9.93 11.07
N LEU A 147 0.37 9.57 12.18
CA LEU A 147 -0.09 8.52 13.08
C LEU A 147 -1.47 8.81 13.66
N GLU A 148 -1.74 10.06 14.03
CA GLU A 148 -3.04 10.48 14.57
C GLU A 148 -4.16 10.31 13.52
N GLY A 149 -3.95 10.81 12.30
CA GLY A 149 -4.91 10.69 11.20
C GLY A 149 -5.14 9.25 10.78
N ILE A 150 -4.07 8.44 10.68
CA ILE A 150 -4.13 7.01 10.38
C ILE A 150 -4.98 6.31 11.44
N THR A 151 -4.69 6.57 12.72
CA THR A 151 -5.44 6.00 13.85
C THR A 151 -6.91 6.35 13.72
N LYS A 152 -7.26 7.64 13.61
CA LYS A 152 -8.67 8.06 13.51
C LYS A 152 -9.40 7.42 12.33
N ARG A 153 -8.75 7.30 11.16
CA ARG A 153 -9.34 6.69 9.97
C ARG A 153 -9.58 5.19 10.11
N ILE A 154 -8.63 4.45 10.68
CA ILE A 154 -8.79 3.01 10.97
C ILE A 154 -9.94 2.77 11.96
N HIS A 155 -10.24 3.75 12.81
CA HIS A 155 -11.39 3.70 13.72
C HIS A 155 -12.71 4.19 13.09
N SER A 156 -12.68 4.66 11.84
CA SER A 156 -13.87 5.13 11.15
C SER A 156 -14.80 3.96 10.79
N THR A 157 -16.11 4.19 10.91
CA THR A 157 -17.14 3.23 10.46
C THR A 157 -17.41 3.31 8.97
N GLU A 158 -16.90 4.35 8.29
CA GLU A 158 -17.09 4.55 6.86
C GLU A 158 -15.98 3.85 6.08
N ASN A 159 -16.36 2.87 5.26
CA ASN A 159 -15.41 1.98 4.58
C ASN A 159 -14.35 2.73 3.75
N HIS A 160 -14.75 3.79 3.02
CA HIS A 160 -13.82 4.58 2.22
C HIS A 160 -12.81 5.39 3.06
N ILE A 161 -13.19 5.81 4.28
CA ILE A 161 -12.29 6.49 5.21
C ILE A 161 -11.34 5.49 5.86
N TYR A 162 -11.87 4.33 6.26
CA TYR A 162 -11.10 3.21 6.80
C TYR A 162 -9.98 2.78 5.84
N LEU A 163 -10.34 2.49 4.58
CA LEU A 163 -9.40 2.07 3.54
C LEU A 163 -8.26 3.07 3.35
N LYS A 164 -8.53 4.38 3.38
CA LYS A 164 -7.46 5.39 3.31
C LYS A 164 -6.48 5.30 4.49
N GLY A 165 -7.00 5.12 5.70
CA GLY A 165 -6.16 4.94 6.89
C GLY A 165 -5.31 3.68 6.83
N GLU A 166 -5.91 2.59 6.39
CA GLU A 166 -5.27 1.30 6.21
C GLU A 166 -4.16 1.34 5.16
N ILE A 167 -4.45 1.88 3.97
CA ILE A 167 -3.47 2.00 2.89
C ILE A 167 -2.29 2.87 3.37
N LEU A 168 -2.54 4.07 3.92
CA LEU A 168 -1.44 4.92 4.37
C LEU A 168 -0.63 4.32 5.53
N SER A 169 -1.24 3.53 6.41
CA SER A 169 -0.49 2.81 7.45
C SER A 169 0.54 1.83 6.88
N LYS A 170 0.21 1.19 5.77
CA LYS A 170 1.09 0.25 5.06
C LYS A 170 2.21 0.98 4.32
N PHE A 171 1.88 2.07 3.63
CA PHE A 171 2.87 2.83 2.86
C PHE A 171 3.82 3.65 3.74
N PHE A 172 3.31 4.30 4.78
CA PHE A 172 4.09 5.28 5.56
C PHE A 172 4.68 4.64 6.82
N LEU A 173 3.92 3.80 7.53
CA LEU A 173 4.40 3.19 8.77
C LEU A 173 5.00 1.80 8.55
N LYS A 174 4.92 1.24 7.32
CA LYS A 174 5.24 -0.16 7.02
C LYS A 174 4.50 -1.13 7.95
N ILE A 175 3.35 -0.70 8.47
CA ILE A 175 2.48 -1.51 9.31
C ILE A 175 1.47 -2.15 8.36
N ASP A 176 1.58 -3.46 8.18
CA ASP A 176 0.60 -4.23 7.42
C ASP A 176 -0.64 -4.40 8.30
N ILE A 177 -1.69 -3.63 8.02
CA ILE A 177 -2.97 -3.66 8.76
C ILE A 177 -4.01 -4.57 8.07
N THR A 178 -3.81 -4.96 6.79
CA THR A 178 -4.85 -5.63 5.98
C THR A 178 -5.10 -7.12 6.23
N THR A 179 -6.40 -7.44 6.21
CA THR A 179 -7.05 -8.76 6.13
C THR A 179 -7.63 -9.11 4.74
N ASP A 180 -7.63 -8.21 3.72
CA ASP A 180 -8.28 -8.49 2.42
C ASP A 180 -7.61 -7.76 1.23
N GLU A 181 -6.66 -8.42 0.53
CA GLU A 181 -5.84 -7.85 -0.57
C GLU A 181 -6.62 -7.53 -1.86
N GLU A 182 -7.79 -8.14 -2.10
CA GLU A 182 -8.54 -7.99 -3.36
C GLU A 182 -9.23 -6.62 -3.46
N LYS A 183 -9.80 -6.10 -2.37
CA LYS A 183 -10.38 -4.75 -2.32
C LYS A 183 -9.32 -3.65 -2.33
N GLU A 184 -8.14 -3.94 -1.77
CA GLU A 184 -6.98 -3.06 -1.80
C GLU A 184 -6.45 -2.92 -3.23
N ASN A 185 -6.29 -4.03 -3.95
CA ASN A 185 -5.85 -4.02 -5.34
C ASN A 185 -6.89 -3.37 -6.27
N GLU A 186 -8.18 -3.67 -6.13
CA GLU A 186 -9.25 -3.03 -6.93
C GLU A 186 -9.29 -1.50 -6.70
N PHE A 187 -9.21 -1.05 -5.44
CA PHE A 187 -9.17 0.37 -5.12
C PHE A 187 -7.88 1.05 -5.63
N MET A 188 -6.71 0.41 -5.43
CA MET A 188 -5.43 0.95 -5.93
C MET A 188 -5.40 1.00 -7.46
N GLU A 189 -5.91 -0.02 -8.15
CA GLU A 189 -5.98 -0.07 -9.61
C GLU A 189 -6.94 0.98 -10.16
N ASP A 190 -8.06 1.25 -9.50
CA ASP A 190 -8.97 2.36 -9.84
C ASP A 190 -8.33 3.73 -9.63
N GLN A 191 -7.55 3.90 -8.55
CA GLN A 191 -6.76 5.11 -8.36
C GLN A 191 -5.69 5.25 -9.46
N TYR A 192 -4.91 4.19 -9.76
CA TYR A 192 -3.90 4.14 -10.84
C TYR A 192 -4.49 4.41 -12.24
N LYS A 193 -5.66 3.87 -12.56
CA LYS A 193 -6.36 4.17 -13.83
C LYS A 193 -6.85 5.62 -13.90
N MET A 194 -7.26 6.21 -12.77
CA MET A 194 -7.52 7.65 -12.68
C MET A 194 -6.25 8.51 -12.76
N PHE A 195 -5.08 7.96 -12.40
CA PHE A 195 -3.78 8.65 -12.51
C PHE A 195 -3.31 8.74 -13.97
N ASP A 196 -3.36 7.65 -14.75
CA ASP A 196 -2.89 7.63 -16.14
C ASP A 196 -3.80 8.41 -17.12
N SER A 197 -5.11 8.46 -16.84
CA SER A 197 -6.09 9.13 -17.70
C SER A 197 -6.08 10.67 -17.58
N ASN A 198 -5.50 11.22 -16.51
CA ASN A 198 -5.40 12.66 -16.27
C ASN A 198 -4.04 13.26 -16.67
N ILE A 199 -2.99 12.44 -16.78
CA ILE A 199 -1.66 12.88 -17.23
C ILE A 199 -1.54 12.81 -18.77
N ASN A 200 -2.30 11.93 -19.43
CA ASN A 200 -2.22 11.73 -20.88
C ASN A 200 -3.24 12.52 -21.72
N LYS A 201 -3.92 13.52 -21.15
CA LYS A 201 -4.82 14.41 -21.92
C LYS A 201 -4.17 15.74 -22.26
N LYS A 202 -3.04 15.67 -22.95
CA LYS A 202 -2.43 16.64 -23.89
C LYS A 202 -0.94 16.33 -23.93
N ASP A 203 -0.54 15.54 -24.91
CA ASP A 203 0.32 16.03 -25.98
C ASP A 203 0.41 14.93 -27.06
N SER A 204 0.56 15.40 -28.29
CA SER A 204 0.30 14.69 -29.55
C SER A 204 1.23 13.52 -29.85
N ASN A 205 0.65 12.55 -30.55
CA ASN A 205 1.26 11.38 -31.19
C ASN A 205 2.56 11.71 -31.94
N GLU A 206 3.68 11.10 -31.53
CA GLU A 206 4.68 10.38 -32.36
C GLU A 206 5.93 9.98 -31.53
N GLU A 207 6.18 10.57 -30.36
CA GLU A 207 7.31 10.21 -29.48
C GLU A 207 7.06 9.01 -28.52
N ILE A 208 5.81 8.55 -28.41
CA ILE A 208 5.37 7.58 -27.37
C ILE A 208 5.90 6.15 -27.59
N GLU A 209 6.23 5.75 -28.82
CA GLU A 209 6.78 4.41 -29.07
C GLU A 209 8.25 4.30 -28.66
N ILE A 210 9.01 5.39 -28.77
CA ILE A 210 10.43 5.43 -28.40
C ILE A 210 10.57 5.47 -26.86
N ASP A 211 9.70 6.20 -26.17
CA ASP A 211 9.72 6.29 -24.70
C ASP A 211 9.19 5.03 -24.00
N LYS A 212 8.22 4.30 -24.56
CA LYS A 212 7.79 3.00 -24.00
C LYS A 212 8.88 1.93 -24.12
N LEU A 213 9.66 1.94 -25.20
CA LEU A 213 10.81 1.06 -25.38
C LEU A 213 11.98 1.46 -24.48
N ASN A 214 12.24 2.76 -24.31
CA ASN A 214 13.27 3.26 -23.40
C ASN A 214 12.94 2.97 -21.92
N ILE A 215 11.69 3.15 -21.48
CA ILE A 215 11.28 2.87 -20.09
C ILE A 215 11.35 1.37 -19.79
N LYS A 216 10.98 0.49 -20.75
CA LYS A 216 11.13 -0.96 -20.55
C LYS A 216 12.59 -1.38 -20.46
N SER A 217 13.47 -0.78 -21.28
CA SER A 217 14.92 -1.00 -21.20
C SER A 217 15.54 -0.47 -19.89
N GLN A 218 15.08 0.69 -19.39
CA GLN A 218 15.55 1.28 -18.13
C GLN A 218 15.07 0.50 -16.91
N ILE A 219 13.89 -0.12 -16.97
CA ILE A 219 13.38 -1.03 -15.93
C ILE A 219 14.18 -2.34 -15.91
N GLU A 220 14.53 -2.89 -17.09
CA GLU A 220 15.38 -4.07 -17.20
C GLU A 220 16.81 -3.79 -16.71
N GLU A 221 17.39 -2.64 -17.08
CA GLU A 221 18.70 -2.18 -16.62
C GLU A 221 18.72 -1.88 -15.10
N CYS A 222 17.66 -1.29 -14.54
CA CYS A 222 17.51 -1.11 -13.08
C CYS A 222 17.39 -2.44 -12.33
N ASN A 223 16.72 -3.43 -12.92
CA ASN A 223 16.58 -4.76 -12.32
C ASN A 223 17.88 -5.58 -12.41
N GLU A 224 18.66 -5.43 -13.48
CA GLU A 224 20.00 -6.03 -13.59
C GLU A 224 21.01 -5.36 -12.66
N ASN A 225 21.00 -4.03 -12.55
CA ASN A 225 21.82 -3.29 -11.59
C ASN A 225 21.47 -3.63 -10.13
N ARG A 226 20.18 -3.85 -9.80
CA ARG A 226 19.74 -4.38 -8.49
C ARG A 226 20.21 -5.81 -8.24
N LYS A 227 20.24 -6.68 -9.27
CA LYS A 227 20.77 -8.05 -9.14
C LYS A 227 22.29 -8.05 -8.96
N GLN A 228 23.02 -7.17 -9.65
CA GLN A 228 24.48 -7.04 -9.52
C GLN A 228 24.89 -6.37 -8.20
N ASN A 229 24.14 -5.39 -7.68
CA ASN A 229 24.40 -4.77 -6.38
C ASN A 229 24.07 -5.72 -5.21
N ASN A 230 22.99 -6.51 -5.30
CA ASN A 230 22.71 -7.57 -4.33
C ASN A 230 23.75 -8.72 -4.38
N TYR A 231 24.38 -8.96 -5.53
CA TYR A 231 25.51 -9.89 -5.63
C TYR A 231 26.80 -9.30 -5.02
N LYS A 232 27.09 -8.00 -5.21
CA LYS A 232 28.25 -7.31 -4.62
C LYS A 232 28.15 -7.12 -3.10
N GLU A 233 26.95 -6.82 -2.57
CA GLU A 233 26.74 -6.75 -1.11
C GLU A 233 26.86 -8.11 -0.43
N ASN A 234 26.34 -9.19 -1.04
CA ASN A 234 26.53 -10.54 -0.52
C ASN A 234 27.98 -11.04 -0.63
N LYS A 235 28.74 -10.58 -1.64
CA LYS A 235 30.16 -10.91 -1.79
C LYS A 235 31.03 -10.15 -0.78
N ASN A 236 30.74 -8.89 -0.48
CA ASN A 236 31.44 -8.11 0.56
C ASN A 236 31.16 -8.61 1.99
N ILE A 237 29.99 -9.20 2.23
CA ILE A 237 29.66 -9.85 3.52
C ILE A 237 30.34 -11.22 3.65
N GLN A 238 30.54 -11.95 2.55
CA GLN A 238 31.35 -13.18 2.55
C GLN A 238 32.87 -12.91 2.62
N GLU A 239 33.39 -11.89 1.93
CA GLU A 239 34.82 -11.58 1.89
C GLU A 239 35.35 -11.02 3.23
N ASN A 240 34.50 -10.35 4.03
CA ASN A 240 34.85 -9.93 5.40
C ASN A 240 34.85 -11.06 6.45
N SER A 241 34.37 -12.27 6.10
CA SER A 241 34.43 -13.45 6.96
C SER A 241 35.53 -14.47 6.58
N ILE A 242 36.27 -14.21 5.49
CA ILE A 242 37.30 -15.11 4.95
C ILE A 242 38.71 -14.48 4.96
N PHE A 243 38.87 -13.23 5.40
CA PHE A 243 40.20 -12.60 5.60
C PHE A 243 40.89 -13.01 6.92
N LYS A 244 41.08 -14.32 7.13
CA LYS A 244 42.12 -14.91 7.99
C LYS A 244 42.53 -16.30 7.47
N LYS A 245 43.25 -16.35 6.34
CA LYS A 245 44.42 -17.22 6.11
C LYS A 245 44.93 -17.14 4.67
N THR A 246 46.25 -17.02 4.56
CA THR A 246 47.15 -17.44 3.46
C THR A 246 47.10 -16.73 2.10
N ARG A 247 47.96 -15.71 1.99
CA ARG A 247 49.11 -15.56 1.06
C ARG A 247 49.25 -16.53 -0.15
N ASN A 248 49.45 -15.89 -1.31
CA ASN A 248 50.50 -16.07 -2.36
C ASN A 248 50.35 -17.11 -3.50
N ILE A 249 50.33 -16.61 -4.75
CA ILE A 249 51.20 -16.93 -5.93
C ILE A 249 50.44 -16.88 -7.29
N ASN A 250 50.85 -15.90 -8.10
CA ASN A 250 51.07 -15.80 -9.56
C ASN A 250 50.28 -16.57 -10.64
N SER A 251 50.17 -15.85 -11.77
CA SER A 251 50.33 -16.27 -13.20
C SER A 251 49.16 -16.99 -13.88
N PHE A 252 48.84 -16.87 -15.19
CA PHE A 252 49.35 -16.16 -16.39
C PHE A 252 48.29 -16.37 -17.53
N LYS A 253 48.28 -15.48 -18.55
CA LYS A 253 47.90 -15.69 -20.00
C LYS A 253 46.46 -16.15 -20.35
N SER A 254 45.62 -15.38 -21.06
CA SER A 254 45.62 -14.89 -22.47
C SER A 254 45.31 -15.95 -23.56
N VAL A 255 44.74 -15.47 -24.69
CA VAL A 255 44.48 -16.10 -26.03
C VAL A 255 42.97 -16.36 -26.23
N SER A 256 42.19 -15.48 -26.89
CA SER A 256 42.11 -15.09 -28.33
C SER A 256 41.47 -16.14 -29.23
N GLY A 257 40.47 -15.75 -30.03
CA GLY A 257 39.97 -16.56 -31.14
C GLY A 257 38.66 -16.04 -31.73
N ILE A 258 38.76 -15.04 -32.61
CA ILE A 258 37.75 -14.65 -33.59
C ILE A 258 37.74 -15.71 -34.70
N ASN A 259 36.57 -16.03 -35.26
CA ASN A 259 36.40 -16.19 -36.70
C ASN A 259 34.93 -16.17 -37.10
N ASP A 260 34.64 -15.23 -38.00
CA ASP A 260 33.44 -15.10 -38.80
C ASP A 260 33.34 -16.21 -39.86
N GLY A 261 32.12 -16.46 -40.34
CA GLY A 261 31.86 -17.32 -41.49
C GLY A 261 30.37 -17.45 -41.80
N GLU A 262 29.85 -16.54 -42.63
CA GLU A 262 28.56 -16.65 -43.32
C GLU A 262 28.55 -17.79 -44.37
N ALA A 263 27.39 -18.43 -44.59
CA ALA A 263 26.73 -18.50 -45.91
C ALA A 263 25.48 -19.43 -45.96
N THR A 264 24.36 -18.80 -46.33
CA THR A 264 23.31 -19.19 -47.31
C THR A 264 22.39 -20.41 -47.13
N ASP A 265 21.09 -20.08 -47.02
CA ASP A 265 19.92 -20.55 -47.80
C ASP A 265 19.78 -22.02 -48.22
N LYS A 266 18.75 -22.69 -47.66
CA LYS A 266 17.79 -23.50 -48.44
C LYS A 266 16.39 -23.42 -47.82
N ILE A 267 15.45 -22.92 -48.63
CA ILE A 267 14.00 -22.95 -48.44
C ILE A 267 13.51 -24.35 -48.81
N GLU A 268 12.85 -25.06 -47.89
CA GLU A 268 11.98 -26.19 -48.22
C GLU A 268 10.62 -26.03 -47.52
N ASN A 269 9.58 -25.86 -48.35
CA ASN A 269 8.17 -25.99 -47.99
C ASN A 269 7.85 -27.45 -47.65
N LYS A 270 7.30 -27.71 -46.46
CA LYS A 270 6.44 -28.87 -46.19
C LYS A 270 5.22 -28.45 -45.40
N ASN A 271 4.10 -28.35 -46.10
CA ASN A 271 2.77 -28.38 -45.52
C ASN A 271 2.38 -29.83 -45.17
N GLU A 272 1.52 -29.94 -44.15
CA GLU A 272 0.59 -31.04 -43.84
C GLU A 272 1.13 -32.28 -43.09
N SER A 273 0.95 -32.29 -41.78
CA SER A 273 -0.20 -32.96 -41.12
C SER A 273 0.05 -32.96 -39.60
N PHE A 274 -0.88 -32.40 -38.83
CA PHE A 274 -0.83 -32.46 -37.36
C PHE A 274 -1.24 -33.87 -36.92
N PRO A 275 -0.38 -34.65 -36.23
CA PRO A 275 -0.83 -35.81 -35.50
C PRO A 275 -1.47 -35.28 -34.20
N PHE A 276 -2.78 -35.48 -34.04
CA PHE A 276 -3.44 -35.33 -32.74
C PHE A 276 -2.86 -36.40 -31.81
N ASP A 277 -1.98 -35.95 -30.93
CA ASP A 277 -1.10 -36.79 -30.15
C ASP A 277 -1.79 -37.23 -28.84
N CYS A 278 -1.87 -38.54 -28.62
CA CYS A 278 -2.31 -39.17 -27.37
C CYS A 278 -1.43 -38.81 -26.15
N SER A 279 -0.41 -37.97 -26.34
CA SER A 279 0.47 -37.43 -25.29
C SER A 279 -0.24 -36.47 -24.35
N LEU A 280 -1.24 -35.70 -24.83
CA LEU A 280 -2.00 -34.74 -24.02
C LEU A 280 -2.85 -35.43 -22.94
N GLU A 281 -3.49 -36.57 -23.21
CA GLU A 281 -4.27 -37.29 -22.19
C GLU A 281 -3.38 -37.93 -21.11
N ALA A 282 -2.18 -38.40 -21.49
CA ALA A 282 -1.20 -38.95 -20.55
C ALA A 282 -0.59 -37.86 -19.67
N GLU A 283 -0.33 -36.67 -20.22
CA GLU A 283 0.13 -35.50 -19.47
C GLU A 283 -0.95 -34.91 -18.57
N VAL A 284 -2.20 -34.81 -19.05
CA VAL A 284 -3.35 -34.36 -18.23
C VAL A 284 -3.62 -35.34 -17.09
N LYS A 285 -3.47 -36.66 -17.28
CA LYS A 285 -3.56 -37.65 -16.20
C LYS A 285 -2.41 -37.50 -15.19
N LYS A 286 -1.17 -37.28 -15.64
CA LYS A 286 -0.01 -37.00 -14.74
C LYS A 286 -0.22 -35.72 -13.92
N ILE A 287 -0.80 -34.67 -14.50
CA ILE A 287 -1.11 -33.40 -13.81
C ILE A 287 -2.26 -33.56 -12.81
N ASN A 288 -3.28 -34.38 -13.13
CA ASN A 288 -4.41 -34.62 -12.24
C ASN A 288 -4.06 -35.45 -10.99
N HIS A 289 -3.04 -36.32 -11.06
CA HIS A 289 -2.55 -37.06 -9.89
C HIS A 289 -1.82 -36.19 -8.84
N LEU A 290 -1.49 -34.94 -9.18
CA LEU A 290 -0.79 -34.02 -8.28
C LEU A 290 -1.72 -33.07 -7.50
N LYS A 291 -3.01 -33.01 -7.83
CA LYS A 291 -3.96 -32.11 -7.15
C LYS A 291 -4.78 -32.87 -6.11
N PRO A 292 -4.64 -32.57 -4.80
CA PRO A 292 -5.46 -33.20 -3.78
C PRO A 292 -6.94 -32.82 -3.98
N TYR A 293 -7.84 -33.78 -3.79
CA TYR A 293 -9.29 -33.59 -3.83
C TYR A 293 -9.98 -33.95 -2.51
N SER A 294 -9.24 -34.45 -1.52
CA SER A 294 -9.74 -34.79 -0.18
C SER A 294 -8.77 -34.34 0.92
N VAL A 295 -9.29 -34.17 2.14
CA VAL A 295 -8.47 -33.79 3.31
C VAL A 295 -7.34 -34.78 3.57
N GLN A 296 -7.57 -36.08 3.35
CA GLN A 296 -6.55 -37.12 3.50
C GLN A 296 -5.41 -36.97 2.49
N GLN A 297 -5.72 -36.53 1.27
CA GLN A 297 -4.70 -36.28 0.26
C GLN A 297 -3.92 -35.01 0.52
N CYS A 298 -4.60 -33.95 1.01
CA CYS A 298 -3.90 -32.75 1.50
C CYS A 298 -2.89 -33.12 2.59
N LEU A 299 -3.28 -33.95 3.56
CA LEU A 299 -2.38 -34.43 4.61
C LEU A 299 -1.16 -35.16 4.06
N LYS A 300 -1.36 -36.11 3.13
CA LYS A 300 -0.25 -36.84 2.49
C LYS A 300 0.70 -35.91 1.73
N ALA A 301 0.16 -34.88 1.08
CA ALA A 301 0.95 -33.89 0.35
C ALA A 301 1.73 -32.96 1.29
N LEU A 302 1.15 -32.57 2.43
CA LEU A 302 1.81 -31.75 3.45
C LEU A 302 2.87 -32.52 4.24
N GLU A 303 2.71 -33.83 4.44
CA GLU A 303 3.69 -34.69 5.12
C GLU A 303 4.99 -34.89 4.30
N ASN A 304 4.94 -34.71 2.98
CA ASN A 304 6.09 -34.88 2.07
C ASN A 304 6.34 -33.63 1.20
N PRO A 305 6.78 -32.49 1.78
CA PRO A 305 6.88 -31.20 1.09
C PRO A 305 8.08 -31.09 0.13
N LYS A 306 8.63 -32.21 -0.39
CA LYS A 306 9.83 -32.23 -1.25
C LYS A 306 9.66 -31.46 -2.57
N ASN A 307 8.41 -31.24 -3.01
CA ASN A 307 8.09 -30.44 -4.18
C ASN A 307 7.35 -29.16 -3.78
N LYS A 308 8.01 -28.01 -3.95
CA LYS A 308 7.48 -26.67 -3.62
C LYS A 308 6.20 -26.35 -4.38
N ASP A 309 6.11 -26.74 -5.66
CA ASP A 309 4.93 -26.49 -6.50
C ASP A 309 3.73 -27.32 -6.04
N ASN A 310 3.98 -28.54 -5.55
CA ASN A 310 2.95 -29.40 -4.97
C ASN A 310 2.44 -28.84 -3.64
N LEU A 311 3.34 -28.36 -2.78
CA LEU A 311 2.96 -27.70 -1.52
C LEU A 311 2.09 -26.47 -1.78
N GLU A 312 2.50 -25.63 -2.73
CA GLU A 312 1.80 -24.41 -3.08
C GLU A 312 0.42 -24.67 -3.68
N THR A 313 0.33 -25.67 -4.58
CA THR A 313 -0.94 -26.11 -5.16
C THR A 313 -1.86 -26.72 -4.10
N THR A 314 -1.31 -27.53 -3.19
CA THR A 314 -2.06 -28.14 -2.09
C THR A 314 -2.67 -27.07 -1.19
N LEU A 315 -1.87 -26.13 -0.70
CA LEU A 315 -2.36 -25.04 0.17
C LEU A 315 -3.40 -24.16 -0.53
N LYS A 316 -3.28 -23.94 -1.84
CA LYS A 316 -4.29 -23.21 -2.63
C LYS A 316 -5.64 -23.95 -2.67
N LEU A 317 -5.63 -25.28 -2.66
CA LEU A 317 -6.83 -26.11 -2.78
C LEU A 317 -7.49 -26.45 -1.43
N ILE A 318 -6.75 -26.39 -0.32
CA ILE A 318 -7.27 -26.72 1.02
C ILE A 318 -8.59 -25.98 1.34
N PRO A 319 -8.72 -24.65 1.16
CA PRO A 319 -9.98 -23.96 1.45
C PRO A 319 -11.18 -24.52 0.69
N ASN A 320 -11.01 -24.79 -0.61
CA ASN A 320 -12.06 -25.36 -1.45
C ASN A 320 -12.44 -26.79 -1.03
N ILE A 321 -11.45 -27.58 -0.62
CA ILE A 321 -11.67 -28.95 -0.14
C ILE A 321 -12.41 -28.92 1.20
N LEU A 322 -11.98 -28.07 2.14
CA LEU A 322 -12.62 -27.91 3.45
C LEU A 322 -14.08 -27.47 3.33
N ASN A 323 -14.39 -26.59 2.39
CA ASN A 323 -15.76 -26.15 2.14
C ASN A 323 -16.70 -27.26 1.65
N LYS A 324 -16.17 -28.29 0.99
CA LYS A 324 -16.92 -29.45 0.50
C LYS A 324 -16.87 -30.65 1.45
N THR A 325 -16.10 -30.55 2.54
CA THR A 325 -15.86 -31.67 3.46
C THR A 325 -16.97 -31.73 4.53
N SER A 326 -17.44 -32.94 4.84
CA SER A 326 -18.45 -33.15 5.88
C SER A 326 -17.91 -32.93 7.30
N LYS A 327 -18.78 -32.53 8.25
CA LYS A 327 -18.41 -32.28 9.66
C LYS A 327 -17.67 -33.47 10.29
N ARG A 328 -18.14 -34.70 10.07
CA ARG A 328 -17.52 -35.94 10.55
C ARG A 328 -16.06 -36.11 10.09
N VAL A 329 -15.75 -35.71 8.86
CA VAL A 329 -14.37 -35.80 8.32
C VAL A 329 -13.50 -34.69 8.92
N LEU A 330 -14.04 -33.48 9.10
CA LEU A 330 -13.33 -32.38 9.75
C LEU A 330 -12.99 -32.70 11.22
N GLU A 331 -13.92 -33.24 11.98
CA GLU A 331 -13.68 -33.67 13.37
C GLU A 331 -12.53 -34.69 13.45
N ARG A 332 -12.46 -35.62 12.48
CA ARG A 332 -11.44 -36.67 12.46
C ARG A 332 -10.05 -36.18 12.05
N TYR A 333 -9.95 -35.23 11.12
CA TYR A 333 -8.67 -34.85 10.49
C TYR A 333 -8.19 -33.41 10.79
N SER A 334 -9.03 -32.56 11.38
CA SER A 334 -8.71 -31.14 11.62
C SER A 334 -7.44 -30.95 12.43
N CYS A 335 -7.28 -31.67 13.54
CA CYS A 335 -6.08 -31.59 14.37
C CYS A 335 -4.82 -31.87 13.55
N LYS A 336 -4.79 -33.01 12.85
CA LYS A 336 -3.65 -33.41 12.04
C LYS A 336 -3.37 -32.42 10.91
N LEU A 337 -4.41 -31.88 10.28
CA LEU A 337 -4.29 -30.91 9.20
C LEU A 337 -3.75 -29.57 9.70
N PHE A 338 -4.26 -29.09 10.84
CA PHE A 338 -3.78 -27.89 11.51
C PHE A 338 -2.27 -27.99 11.79
N TYR A 339 -1.83 -29.07 12.44
CA TYR A 339 -0.41 -29.31 12.72
C TYR A 339 0.43 -29.42 11.45
N SER A 340 -0.08 -30.08 10.41
CA SER A 340 0.66 -30.26 9.16
C SER A 340 0.88 -28.94 8.42
N ILE A 341 -0.08 -28.00 8.50
CA ILE A 341 0.06 -26.66 7.92
C ILE A 341 1.04 -25.82 8.74
N LEU A 342 1.01 -25.92 10.07
CA LEU A 342 1.92 -25.17 10.93
C LEU A 342 3.37 -25.68 10.88
N ASN A 343 3.60 -26.97 10.63
CA ASN A 343 4.95 -27.53 10.55
C ASN A 343 5.64 -27.36 9.18
N ILE A 344 5.10 -26.52 8.30
CA ILE A 344 5.78 -26.14 7.05
C ILE A 344 7.04 -25.34 7.36
N SER A 345 8.01 -25.32 6.44
CA SER A 345 9.27 -24.59 6.63
C SER A 345 9.04 -23.12 7.01
N GLU A 346 9.86 -22.63 7.94
CA GLU A 346 9.76 -21.26 8.47
C GLU A 346 9.86 -20.20 7.37
N GLU A 347 10.71 -20.44 6.37
CA GLU A 347 10.87 -19.56 5.22
C GLU A 347 9.58 -19.42 4.40
N TYR A 348 8.83 -20.50 4.24
CA TYR A 348 7.58 -20.48 3.48
C TYR A 348 6.47 -19.78 4.27
N LEU A 349 6.39 -20.02 5.59
CA LEU A 349 5.43 -19.35 6.48
C LEU A 349 5.62 -17.83 6.48
N LYS A 350 6.86 -17.34 6.37
CA LYS A 350 7.16 -15.90 6.30
C LYS A 350 6.80 -15.26 4.96
N LYS A 351 6.85 -16.02 3.85
CA LYS A 351 6.68 -15.50 2.48
C LYS A 351 5.28 -15.71 1.90
N SER A 352 4.50 -16.64 2.42
CA SER A 352 3.23 -17.07 1.84
C SER A 352 2.06 -16.93 2.82
N ARG A 353 0.96 -16.32 2.35
CA ARG A 353 -0.30 -16.20 3.11
C ARG A 353 -1.17 -17.47 3.04
N LYS A 354 -0.87 -18.41 2.14
CA LYS A 354 -1.69 -19.61 1.91
C LYS A 354 -1.85 -20.52 3.14
N PRO A 355 -0.83 -20.72 4.01
CA PRO A 355 -0.98 -21.41 5.29
C PRO A 355 -2.00 -20.73 6.21
N ARG A 356 -1.94 -19.38 6.33
CA ARG A 356 -2.89 -18.59 7.13
C ARG A 356 -4.34 -18.85 6.69
N ASN A 357 -4.61 -18.66 5.40
CA ASN A 357 -5.96 -18.80 4.84
C ASN A 357 -6.49 -20.23 5.01
N SER A 358 -5.63 -21.23 4.83
CA SER A 358 -5.98 -22.64 5.03
C SER A 358 -6.40 -22.92 6.47
N VAL A 359 -5.68 -22.36 7.45
CA VAL A 359 -6.00 -22.53 8.87
C VAL A 359 -7.24 -21.74 9.27
N LEU A 360 -7.45 -20.52 8.76
CA LEU A 360 -8.65 -19.75 9.03
C LEU A 360 -9.91 -20.47 8.55
N VAL A 361 -9.91 -20.98 7.32
CA VAL A 361 -11.05 -21.76 6.78
C VAL A 361 -11.28 -23.03 7.58
N LEU A 362 -10.21 -23.69 8.03
CA LEU A 362 -10.32 -24.86 8.89
C LEU A 362 -11.00 -24.51 10.22
N LEU A 363 -10.56 -23.45 10.89
CA LEU A 363 -11.08 -23.03 12.19
C LEU A 363 -12.51 -22.49 12.10
N ALA A 364 -12.86 -21.79 11.01
CA ALA A 364 -14.23 -21.33 10.77
C ALA A 364 -15.26 -22.46 10.61
N LYS A 365 -14.81 -23.69 10.34
CA LYS A 365 -15.66 -24.89 10.22
C LYS A 365 -15.72 -25.71 11.52
N LEU A 366 -14.99 -25.30 12.55
CA LEU A 366 -14.89 -26.01 13.82
C LEU A 366 -15.64 -25.27 14.91
N ASP A 367 -16.16 -26.02 15.86
CA ASP A 367 -16.79 -25.46 17.05
C ASP A 367 -15.75 -24.73 17.92
N PHE A 368 -16.15 -23.68 18.63
CA PHE A 368 -15.25 -22.77 19.36
C PHE A 368 -14.31 -23.47 20.37
N ASN A 369 -14.77 -24.54 21.03
CA ASN A 369 -13.95 -25.36 21.92
C ASN A 369 -12.76 -26.04 21.20
N ASN A 370 -12.92 -26.36 19.92
CA ASN A 370 -11.82 -26.91 19.13
C ASN A 370 -10.84 -25.80 18.72
N ILE A 371 -11.32 -24.57 18.46
CA ILE A 371 -10.48 -23.42 18.15
C ILE A 371 -9.57 -23.08 19.34
N SER A 372 -10.12 -23.01 20.55
CA SER A 372 -9.33 -22.73 21.76
C SER A 372 -8.29 -23.82 22.01
N ASN A 373 -8.67 -25.09 21.88
CA ASN A 373 -7.76 -26.23 22.03
C ASN A 373 -6.67 -26.29 20.95
N PHE A 374 -6.98 -25.95 19.69
CA PHE A 374 -6.00 -25.97 18.61
C PHE A 374 -5.06 -24.77 18.68
N CYS A 375 -5.56 -23.57 18.91
CA CYS A 375 -4.72 -22.38 18.85
C CYS A 375 -3.93 -22.17 20.15
N ILE A 376 -4.55 -22.29 21.33
CA ILE A 376 -3.90 -21.88 22.58
C ILE A 376 -2.92 -22.93 23.07
N ASN A 377 -3.28 -24.22 23.05
CA ASN A 377 -2.35 -25.28 23.49
C ASN A 377 -1.08 -25.27 22.64
N ASN A 378 -1.23 -25.14 21.32
CA ASN A 378 -0.12 -25.09 20.39
C ASN A 378 0.77 -23.85 20.53
N LEU A 379 0.19 -22.69 20.85
CA LEU A 379 0.94 -21.46 20.98
C LEU A 379 2.04 -21.56 22.04
N PHE A 380 1.76 -22.26 23.13
CA PHE A 380 2.66 -22.44 24.27
C PHE A 380 3.40 -23.79 24.26
N GLU A 381 3.20 -24.62 23.23
CA GLU A 381 4.00 -25.84 23.05
C GLU A 381 5.39 -25.51 22.48
N ASN A 382 6.41 -26.25 22.94
CA ASN A 382 7.80 -26.06 22.49
C ASN A 382 8.06 -26.61 21.07
N ARG A 383 7.10 -27.32 20.48
CA ARG A 383 7.27 -28.04 19.21
C ARG A 383 7.13 -27.15 17.98
N LEU A 384 6.47 -26.00 18.10
CA LEU A 384 6.26 -25.07 16.99
C LEU A 384 7.36 -24.01 16.92
N CYS A 385 7.83 -23.73 15.70
CA CYS A 385 8.77 -22.63 15.46
C CYS A 385 8.12 -21.26 15.70
N LEU A 386 8.93 -20.22 15.84
CA LEU A 386 8.44 -18.87 16.13
C LEU A 386 7.48 -18.35 15.04
N ALA A 387 7.75 -18.61 13.76
CA ALA A 387 6.85 -18.19 12.68
C ALA A 387 5.46 -18.85 12.76
N SER A 388 5.41 -20.13 13.17
CA SER A 388 4.14 -20.83 13.39
C SER A 388 3.35 -20.22 14.54
N LYS A 389 4.05 -19.84 15.62
CA LYS A 389 3.43 -19.16 16.77
C LYS A 389 2.91 -17.78 16.40
N ILE A 390 3.65 -17.02 15.60
CA ILE A 390 3.21 -15.72 15.06
C ILE A 390 1.97 -15.90 14.18
N LEU A 391 1.95 -16.93 13.32
CA LEU A 391 0.80 -17.25 12.49
C LEU A 391 -0.45 -17.55 13.34
N ILE A 392 -0.31 -18.36 14.40
CA ILE A 392 -1.40 -18.63 15.36
C ILE A 392 -1.92 -17.32 15.97
N ILE A 393 -1.03 -16.41 16.39
CA ILE A 393 -1.41 -15.10 16.97
C ILE A 393 -2.23 -14.28 15.97
N GLN A 394 -1.81 -14.23 14.70
CA GLN A 394 -2.54 -13.55 13.63
C GLN A 394 -3.93 -14.16 13.42
N ILE A 395 -4.01 -15.48 13.40
CA ILE A 395 -5.26 -16.23 13.24
C ILE A 395 -6.22 -15.97 14.42
N ILE A 396 -5.73 -15.99 15.66
CA ILE A 396 -6.53 -15.67 16.85
C ILE A 396 -7.04 -14.22 16.75
N SER A 397 -6.19 -13.27 16.37
CA SER A 397 -6.56 -11.86 16.21
C SER A 397 -7.68 -11.68 15.17
N GLU A 398 -7.68 -12.46 14.11
CA GLU A 398 -8.68 -12.42 13.06
C GLU A 398 -9.98 -13.13 13.47
N ILE A 399 -9.91 -14.33 14.03
CA ILE A 399 -11.10 -15.06 14.49
C ILE A 399 -11.86 -14.27 15.55
N THR A 400 -11.13 -13.61 16.47
CA THR A 400 -11.73 -12.76 17.49
C THR A 400 -12.50 -11.57 16.91
N MET A 401 -12.43 -11.27 15.59
CA MET A 401 -13.26 -10.23 14.95
C MET A 401 -14.69 -10.71 14.77
N HIS A 402 -14.88 -12.03 14.74
CA HIS A 402 -16.12 -12.70 14.42
C HIS A 402 -16.76 -13.40 15.62
N LEU A 403 -16.07 -13.41 16.77
CA LEU A 403 -16.58 -13.99 18.02
C LEU A 403 -17.46 -12.99 18.78
N ASP A 404 -18.39 -13.51 19.57
CA ASP A 404 -19.14 -12.70 20.51
C ASP A 404 -18.27 -12.31 21.72
N ILE A 405 -18.78 -11.39 22.55
CA ILE A 405 -18.01 -10.90 23.70
C ILE A 405 -17.73 -12.01 24.74
N ASN A 406 -18.60 -13.00 24.88
CA ASN A 406 -18.45 -14.07 25.87
C ASN A 406 -17.34 -15.03 25.43
N ASP A 407 -17.31 -15.38 24.15
CA ASP A 407 -16.26 -16.18 23.52
C ASP A 407 -14.91 -15.44 23.56
N ILE A 408 -14.90 -14.12 23.32
CA ILE A 408 -13.69 -13.30 23.44
C ILE A 408 -13.14 -13.33 24.88
N VAL A 409 -14.00 -13.17 25.89
CA VAL A 409 -13.60 -13.22 27.30
C VAL A 409 -13.09 -14.61 27.67
N PHE A 410 -13.80 -15.67 27.26
CA PHE A 410 -13.38 -17.05 27.51
C PHE A 410 -12.03 -17.35 26.86
N LEU A 411 -11.80 -16.91 25.62
CA LEU A 411 -10.54 -17.10 24.92
C LEU A 411 -9.40 -16.33 25.60
N PHE A 412 -9.67 -15.13 26.11
CA PHE A 412 -8.72 -14.34 26.89
C PHE A 412 -8.36 -15.02 28.22
N ASP A 413 -9.32 -15.60 28.92
CA ASP A 413 -9.08 -16.28 30.20
C ASP A 413 -8.24 -17.55 30.00
N ILE A 414 -8.53 -18.35 28.98
CA ILE A 414 -7.71 -19.53 28.63
C ILE A 414 -6.30 -19.08 28.24
N PHE A 415 -6.18 -18.04 27.41
CA PHE A 415 -4.89 -17.51 27.01
C PHE A 415 -4.06 -17.01 28.20
N LYS A 416 -4.69 -16.27 29.10
CA LYS A 416 -4.08 -15.76 30.34
C LYS A 416 -3.61 -16.92 31.21
N ALA A 417 -4.44 -17.93 31.44
CA ALA A 417 -4.08 -19.11 32.21
C ALA A 417 -2.89 -19.87 31.57
N ALA A 418 -2.92 -20.08 30.26
CA ALA A 418 -1.84 -20.74 29.53
C ALA A 418 -0.53 -19.95 29.57
N PHE A 419 -0.59 -18.61 29.50
CA PHE A 419 0.56 -17.73 29.63
C PHE A 419 1.20 -17.81 31.02
N TYR A 420 0.41 -17.72 32.10
CA TYR A 420 0.94 -17.82 33.46
C TYR A 420 1.54 -19.20 33.74
N ASN A 421 0.90 -20.27 33.29
CA ASN A 421 1.39 -21.65 33.45
C ASN A 421 2.68 -21.93 32.67
N ASN A 422 3.03 -21.10 31.68
CA ASN A 422 4.25 -21.25 30.89
C ASN A 422 5.26 -20.10 31.09
N LYS A 423 5.03 -19.21 32.06
CA LYS A 423 5.85 -18.01 32.31
C LYS A 423 7.30 -18.32 32.70
N GLU A 424 7.56 -19.51 33.25
CA GLU A 424 8.90 -19.97 33.63
C GLU A 424 9.72 -20.55 32.47
N LYS A 425 9.10 -20.80 31.30
CA LYS A 425 9.83 -21.24 30.11
C LYS A 425 10.38 -20.01 29.39
N THR A 426 11.69 -20.00 29.12
CA THR A 426 12.42 -18.94 28.43
C THR A 426 11.84 -18.66 27.04
N TYR A 427 10.93 -17.69 26.95
CA TYR A 427 10.44 -17.17 25.68
C TYR A 427 11.20 -15.89 25.30
N ASN A 428 11.53 -15.74 24.00
CA ASN A 428 12.18 -14.55 23.46
C ASN A 428 11.36 -13.28 23.73
N ASN A 429 12.01 -12.15 23.99
CA ASN A 429 11.38 -10.82 24.16
C ASN A 429 10.39 -10.50 23.02
N LEU A 430 10.70 -10.92 21.79
CA LEU A 430 9.85 -10.75 20.62
C LEU A 430 8.49 -11.46 20.76
N PHE A 431 8.44 -12.65 21.37
CA PHE A 431 7.20 -13.38 21.62
C PHE A 431 6.31 -12.64 22.63
N TYR A 432 6.90 -12.04 23.67
CA TYR A 432 6.17 -11.20 24.61
C TYR A 432 5.60 -9.92 23.97
N SER A 433 6.32 -9.32 23.01
CA SER A 433 5.79 -8.20 22.22
C SER A 433 4.55 -8.60 21.42
N TYR A 434 4.55 -9.77 20.77
CA TYR A 434 3.38 -10.26 20.04
C TYR A 434 2.20 -10.62 20.95
N ILE A 435 2.47 -11.17 22.13
CA ILE A 435 1.45 -11.41 23.16
C ILE A 435 0.86 -10.07 23.65
N SER A 436 1.69 -9.04 23.83
CA SER A 436 1.22 -7.70 24.19
C SER A 436 0.30 -7.11 23.12
N VAL A 437 0.60 -7.28 21.83
CA VAL A 437 -0.26 -6.87 20.71
C VAL A 437 -1.60 -7.62 20.74
N LEU A 438 -1.58 -8.93 21.01
CA LEU A 438 -2.79 -9.75 21.12
C LEU A 438 -3.66 -9.25 22.29
N ILE A 439 -3.08 -9.01 23.47
CA ILE A 439 -3.76 -8.45 24.65
C ILE A 439 -4.33 -7.07 24.35
N SER A 440 -3.58 -6.21 23.66
CA SER A 440 -4.06 -4.88 23.24
C SER A 440 -5.27 -4.99 22.31
N THR A 441 -5.25 -5.95 21.39
CA THR A 441 -6.36 -6.23 20.47
C THR A 441 -7.61 -6.71 21.23
N PHE A 442 -7.44 -7.58 22.22
CA PHE A 442 -8.53 -8.00 23.12
C PHE A 442 -9.14 -6.81 23.88
N ILE A 443 -8.31 -5.98 24.51
CA ILE A 443 -8.76 -4.82 25.29
C ILE A 443 -9.49 -3.81 24.40
N HIS A 444 -8.97 -3.56 23.21
CA HIS A 444 -9.57 -2.63 22.26
C HIS A 444 -10.96 -3.11 21.81
N ARG A 445 -11.11 -4.40 21.52
CA ARG A 445 -12.40 -4.98 21.11
C ARG A 445 -13.40 -5.07 22.24
N PHE A 446 -12.96 -5.37 23.45
CA PHE A 446 -13.83 -5.31 24.63
C PHE A 446 -14.44 -3.91 24.76
N LYS A 447 -13.62 -2.85 24.66
CA LYS A 447 -14.07 -1.46 24.66
C LYS A 447 -14.99 -1.13 23.49
N PHE A 448 -14.75 -1.70 22.31
CA PHE A 448 -15.62 -1.54 21.15
C PHE A 448 -17.02 -2.15 21.36
N HIS A 449 -17.09 -3.39 21.85
CA HIS A 449 -18.37 -4.03 22.16
C HIS A 449 -19.11 -3.32 23.29
N GLU A 450 -18.40 -2.88 24.33
CA GLU A 450 -18.97 -2.10 25.43
C GLU A 450 -19.60 -0.79 24.92
N ARG A 451 -18.92 -0.08 24.02
CA ARG A 451 -19.45 1.13 23.37
C ARG A 451 -20.68 0.84 22.53
N ARG A 452 -20.72 -0.26 21.77
CA ARG A 452 -21.92 -0.66 20.99
C ARG A 452 -23.08 -1.01 21.92
N LYS A 453 -22.84 -1.75 23.01
CA LYS A 453 -23.84 -2.06 24.03
C LYS A 453 -24.40 -0.79 24.66
N ASN A 454 -23.54 0.15 25.06
CA ASN A 454 -23.96 1.42 25.64
C ASN A 454 -24.74 2.31 24.65
N LYS A 455 -24.36 2.30 23.37
CA LYS A 455 -25.09 2.99 22.30
C LYS A 455 -26.47 2.36 22.07
N ALA A 456 -26.58 1.04 22.04
CA ALA A 456 -27.85 0.32 21.91
C ALA A 456 -28.77 0.59 23.12
N LEU A 457 -28.24 0.55 24.34
CA LEU A 457 -28.98 0.89 25.56
C LEU A 457 -29.47 2.34 25.56
N LYS A 458 -28.63 3.28 25.09
CA LYS A 458 -29.03 4.68 24.93
C LYS A 458 -30.16 4.83 23.91
N LEU A 459 -30.06 4.17 22.76
CA LEU A 459 -31.13 4.16 21.75
C LEU A 459 -32.43 3.54 22.28
N LEU A 460 -32.35 2.45 23.05
CA LEU A 460 -33.50 1.83 23.72
C LEU A 460 -34.15 2.75 24.76
N SER A 461 -33.34 3.48 25.54
CA SER A 461 -33.86 4.48 26.49
C SER A 461 -34.57 5.65 25.79
N ILE A 462 -34.09 6.04 24.61
CA ILE A 462 -34.70 7.09 23.78
C ILE A 462 -36.02 6.59 23.19
N SER A 463 -36.08 5.35 22.69
CA SER A 463 -37.32 4.77 22.18
C SER A 463 -38.35 4.57 23.28
N GLN A 464 -37.94 4.12 24.47
CA GLN A 464 -38.84 3.99 25.63
C GLN A 464 -39.42 5.35 26.08
N LYS A 465 -38.60 6.42 26.07
CA LYS A 465 -39.07 7.79 26.36
C LYS A 465 -40.04 8.33 25.32
N LYS A 466 -39.87 7.98 24.04
CA LYS A 466 -40.82 8.36 22.99
C LYS A 466 -42.17 7.66 23.17
N ILE A 467 -42.15 6.35 23.44
CA ILE A 467 -43.36 5.56 23.70
C ILE A 467 -44.10 6.06 24.95
N SER A 468 -43.39 6.42 26.02
CA SER A 468 -44.04 6.97 27.22
C SER A 468 -44.67 8.35 26.97
N ASN A 469 -44.05 9.18 26.14
CA ASN A 469 -44.58 10.51 25.81
C ASN A 469 -45.80 10.43 24.89
N GLU A 470 -45.80 9.53 23.91
CA GLU A 470 -46.97 9.29 23.04
C GLU A 470 -48.18 8.79 23.85
N ASN A 471 -47.97 7.86 24.79
CA ASN A 471 -49.04 7.36 25.66
C ASN A 471 -49.56 8.39 26.68
N SER A 472 -48.78 9.43 26.99
CA SER A 472 -49.20 10.54 27.85
C SER A 472 -49.97 11.64 27.12
N SER A 473 -49.93 11.67 25.78
CA SER A 473 -50.69 12.61 24.95
C SER A 473 -52.09 12.12 24.55
N THR A 474 -52.43 10.86 24.88
CA THR A 474 -53.72 10.22 24.58
C THR A 474 -54.61 10.02 25.82
N LYS A 475 -54.28 10.67 26.94
CA LYS A 475 -55.15 10.83 28.13
C LYS A 475 -55.39 12.32 28.33
#